data_AF-M7B2C3-F1
#
_entry.id   AF-M7B2C3-F1
#
_cell.length_a   1.000
_cell.length_b   1.000
_cell.length_c   1.000
_cell.angle_alpha   90.00
_cell.angle_beta   90.00
_cell.angle_gamma   90.00
#
_symmetry.space_group_name_H-M   'P 1'
#
loop_
_entity.id
_entity.type
_entity.pdbx_description
1 polymer ?
#
loop_
_entity_poly.entity_id
_entity_poly.type
_entity_poly.pdbx_seq_one_letter_code
_entity_poly.pdbx_strand_id
1 'polypeptide(L)'
;MNQQELLSRYDYNSWNSMLKFKELVPLESRDEFGALVEEGKKAARTSLQASLDAADSTARTLALGIAVRRISWLQVSGLLSELQQTLQDLPFEGQVLFSDKTDSRLQSLKDSRAIICSLGMHTPVTQLRTFKPQP
;
A
#
# COMPACT_ATOMS: atom_id res chain seq x y z
N MET A 1 8.73 6.62 -8.35
CA MET A 1 9.95 7.17 -7.71
C MET A 1 9.63 8.60 -7.28
N ASN A 2 9.78 8.93 -6.00
CA ASN A 2 9.46 10.26 -5.48
C ASN A 2 10.60 11.24 -5.86
N GLN A 3 10.27 12.37 -6.51
CA GLN A 3 11.28 13.38 -6.89
C GLN A 3 11.98 13.97 -5.66
N GLN A 4 11.26 14.14 -4.55
CA GLN A 4 11.82 14.70 -3.32
C GLN A 4 12.88 13.76 -2.71
N GLU A 5 12.65 12.45 -2.75
CA GLU A 5 13.61 11.45 -2.27
C GLU A 5 14.93 11.51 -3.05
N LEU A 6 14.84 11.65 -4.37
CA LEU A 6 16.00 11.77 -5.26
C LEU A 6 16.83 13.02 -4.93
N LEU A 7 16.16 14.17 -4.74
CA LEU A 7 16.79 15.42 -4.36
C LEU A 7 17.48 15.32 -3.00
N SER A 8 16.80 14.79 -1.97
CA SER A 8 17.39 14.64 -0.65
C SER A 8 18.63 13.73 -0.64
N ARG A 9 18.63 12.66 -1.43
CA ARG A 9 19.82 11.80 -1.60
C ARG A 9 20.97 12.54 -2.28
N TYR A 10 20.68 13.33 -3.31
CA TYR A 10 21.67 14.15 -4.00
C TYR A 10 22.27 15.20 -3.07
N ASP A 11 21.44 15.90 -2.29
CA ASP A 11 21.87 16.92 -1.33
C ASP A 11 22.78 16.31 -0.26
N TYR A 12 22.42 15.14 0.27
CA TYR A 12 23.25 14.42 1.23
C TYR A 12 24.64 14.11 0.66
N ASN A 13 24.71 13.59 -0.58
CA ASN A 13 25.97 13.28 -1.24
C ASN A 13 26.81 14.53 -1.54
N SER A 14 26.13 15.64 -1.86
CA SER A 14 26.76 16.94 -2.09
C SER A 14 27.40 17.46 -0.81
N TRP A 15 26.67 17.47 0.31
CA TRP A 15 27.22 17.83 1.62
C TRP A 15 28.36 16.92 2.04
N ASN A 16 28.24 15.61 1.82
CA ASN A 16 29.32 14.67 2.12
C ASN A 16 30.57 14.94 1.27
N SER A 17 30.41 15.44 0.04
CA SER A 17 31.54 15.84 -0.81
C SER A 17 32.19 17.14 -0.34
N MET A 18 31.43 18.04 0.30
CA MET A 18 31.96 19.31 0.83
C MET A 18 33.05 19.11 1.89
N LEU A 19 32.99 18.01 2.65
CA LEU A 19 34.03 17.64 3.63
C LEU A 19 35.44 17.58 3.03
N LYS A 20 35.58 17.26 1.75
CA LYS A 20 36.89 17.22 1.06
C LYS A 20 37.57 18.58 0.99
N PHE A 21 36.80 19.66 1.08
CA PHE A 21 37.33 21.03 1.05
C PHE A 21 37.70 21.55 2.44
N LYS A 22 37.45 20.80 3.53
CA LYS A 22 37.72 21.26 4.91
C LYS A 22 39.15 21.77 5.11
N GLU A 23 40.12 21.10 4.50
CA GLU A 23 41.53 21.49 4.62
C GLU A 23 41.89 22.74 3.79
N LEU A 24 41.04 23.13 2.84
CA LEU A 24 41.24 24.33 2.02
C LEU A 24 40.67 25.61 2.66
N VAL A 25 39.92 25.47 3.77
CA VAL A 25 39.32 26.59 4.50
C VAL A 25 40.33 27.11 5.55
N PRO A 26 40.39 28.44 5.83
CA PRO A 26 41.28 29.00 6.86
C PRO A 26 41.13 28.28 8.20
N LEU A 27 42.25 28.08 8.90
CA LEU A 27 42.35 27.23 10.08
C LEU A 27 41.30 27.59 11.15
N GLU A 28 41.12 28.89 11.38
CA GLU A 28 40.17 29.49 12.31
C GLU A 28 38.69 29.17 12.01
N SER A 29 38.38 28.79 10.77
CA SER A 29 37.01 28.55 10.29
C SER A 29 36.71 27.08 9.98
N ARG A 30 37.69 26.18 10.14
CA ARG A 30 37.54 24.76 9.78
C ARG A 30 36.50 24.03 10.63
N ASP A 31 36.39 24.39 11.90
CA ASP A 31 35.42 23.79 12.81
C ASP A 31 34.00 24.26 12.49
N GLU A 32 33.81 25.55 12.22
CA GLU A 32 32.53 26.10 11.76
C GLU A 32 32.10 25.49 10.42
N PHE A 33 33.03 25.36 9.47
CA PHE A 33 32.77 24.68 8.19
C PHE A 33 32.35 23.22 8.41
N GLY A 34 33.06 22.49 9.29
CA GLY A 34 32.71 21.12 9.64
C GLY A 34 31.31 21.01 10.25
N ALA A 35 30.97 21.91 11.16
CA ALA A 35 29.65 21.97 11.78
C ALA A 35 28.55 22.24 10.74
N LEU A 36 28.79 23.17 9.81
CA LEU A 36 27.86 23.50 8.73
C LEU A 36 27.61 22.31 7.80
N VAL A 37 28.68 21.58 7.42
CA VAL A 37 28.54 20.37 6.60
C VAL A 37 27.73 19.29 7.30
N GLU A 38 27.97 19.06 8.59
CA GLU A 38 27.19 18.08 9.36
C GLU A 38 25.73 18.51 9.52
N GLU A 39 25.45 19.79 9.70
CA GLU A 39 24.08 20.31 9.73
C GLU A 39 23.38 20.11 8.39
N GLY A 40 24.05 20.40 7.27
CA GLY A 40 23.55 20.14 5.92
C GLY A 40 23.22 18.66 5.69
N LYS A 41 24.08 17.74 6.14
CA LYS A 41 23.83 16.29 6.08
C LYS A 41 22.61 15.89 6.92
N LYS A 42 22.46 16.44 8.12
CA LYS A 42 21.27 16.19 8.98
C LYS A 42 20.01 16.69 8.30
N ALA A 43 20.02 17.92 7.78
CA ALA A 43 18.88 18.49 7.07
C ALA A 43 18.46 17.63 5.86
N ALA A 44 19.42 17.21 5.03
CA ALA A 44 19.16 16.34 3.88
C ALA A 44 18.57 14.97 4.31
N ARG A 45 19.10 14.38 5.39
CA ARG A 45 18.60 13.11 5.93
C ARG A 45 17.18 13.24 6.48
N THR A 46 16.87 14.32 7.19
CA THR A 46 15.52 14.60 7.69
C THR A 46 14.54 14.80 6.54
N SER A 47 14.95 15.52 5.48
CA SER A 47 14.12 15.69 4.27
C SER A 47 13.85 14.36 3.56
N LEU A 48 14.86 13.47 3.49
CA LEU A 48 14.70 12.12 2.95
C LEU A 48 13.68 11.30 3.76
N GLN A 49 13.79 11.34 5.09
CA GLN A 49 12.85 10.61 5.97
C GLN A 49 11.42 11.13 5.80
N ALA A 50 11.23 12.45 5.80
CA ALA A 50 9.91 13.05 5.57
C ALA A 50 9.32 12.64 4.20
N SER A 51 10.16 12.50 3.17
CA SER A 51 9.74 12.04 1.84
C SER A 51 9.30 10.58 1.81
N LEU A 52 9.97 9.72 2.58
CA LEU A 52 9.60 8.32 2.74
C LEU A 52 8.30 8.19 3.52
N ASP A 53 8.15 8.93 4.61
CA ASP A 53 6.93 8.93 5.43
C ASP A 53 5.72 9.44 4.62
N ALA A 54 5.90 10.47 3.79
CA ALA A 54 4.86 10.97 2.89
C ALA A 54 4.45 9.92 1.84
N ALA A 55 5.42 9.19 1.29
CA ALA A 55 5.16 8.12 0.32
C ALA A 55 4.40 6.94 0.96
N ASP A 56 4.81 6.51 2.17
CA ASP A 56 4.12 5.47 2.94
C ASP A 56 2.69 5.90 3.32
N SER A 57 2.51 7.14 3.79
CA SER A 57 1.18 7.69 4.09
C SER A 57 0.27 7.67 2.86
N THR A 58 0.78 8.13 1.71
CA THR A 58 0.05 8.08 0.43
C THR A 58 -0.31 6.64 0.05
N ALA A 59 0.62 5.71 0.18
CA ALA A 59 0.38 4.29 -0.11
C ALA A 59 -0.70 3.70 0.80
N ARG A 60 -0.69 4.03 2.10
CA ARG A 60 -1.73 3.60 3.06
C ARG A 60 -3.09 4.19 2.73
N THR A 61 -3.18 5.47 2.39
CA THR A 61 -4.44 6.10 1.97
C THR A 61 -5.01 5.41 0.72
N LEU A 62 -4.17 5.11 -0.27
CA LEU A 62 -4.59 4.35 -1.45
C LEU A 62 -5.07 2.95 -1.09
N ALA A 63 -4.32 2.23 -0.24
CA ALA A 63 -4.68 0.90 0.23
C ALA A 63 -6.03 0.90 0.95
N LEU A 64 -6.28 1.88 1.83
CA LEU A 64 -7.57 2.06 2.49
C LEU A 64 -8.70 2.33 1.48
N GLY A 65 -8.47 3.22 0.52
CA GLY A 65 -9.46 3.51 -0.53
C GLY A 65 -9.81 2.28 -1.38
N ILE A 66 -8.81 1.46 -1.71
CA ILE A 66 -9.01 0.18 -2.42
C ILE A 66 -9.79 -0.80 -1.55
N ALA A 67 -9.42 -0.94 -0.27
CA ALA A 67 -10.11 -1.84 0.66
C ALA A 67 -11.60 -1.46 0.80
N VAL A 68 -11.92 -0.17 0.98
CA VAL A 68 -13.30 0.31 1.06
C VAL A 68 -14.07 -0.01 -0.22
N ARG A 69 -13.50 0.28 -1.40
CA ARG A 69 -14.15 -0.03 -2.69
C ARG A 69 -14.39 -1.53 -2.86
N ARG A 70 -13.44 -2.39 -2.46
CA ARG A 70 -13.61 -3.85 -2.48
C ARG A 70 -14.75 -4.29 -1.58
N ILE A 71 -14.79 -3.82 -0.34
CA ILE A 71 -15.84 -4.15 0.61
C ILE A 71 -17.21 -3.72 0.07
N SER A 72 -17.34 -2.48 -0.41
CA SER A 72 -18.60 -1.98 -0.96
C SER A 72 -19.05 -2.79 -2.18
N TRP A 73 -18.13 -3.13 -3.09
CA TRP A 73 -18.44 -3.96 -4.25
C TRP A 73 -18.87 -5.39 -3.85
N LEU A 74 -18.17 -6.01 -2.90
CA LEU A 74 -18.49 -7.35 -2.39
C LEU A 74 -19.85 -7.37 -1.69
N GLN A 75 -20.18 -6.35 -0.90
CA GLN A 75 -21.48 -6.24 -0.23
C GLN A 75 -22.66 -6.21 -1.22
N VAL A 76 -22.51 -5.52 -2.36
CA VAL A 76 -23.58 -5.45 -3.38
C VAL A 76 -23.56 -6.63 -4.36
N SER A 77 -22.49 -7.43 -4.38
CA SER A 77 -22.34 -8.56 -5.32
C SER A 77 -23.25 -9.76 -5.03
N GLY A 78 -23.83 -9.84 -3.82
CA GLY A 78 -24.63 -10.99 -3.40
C GLY A 78 -23.84 -12.29 -3.17
N LEU A 79 -22.50 -12.22 -3.16
CA LEU A 79 -21.62 -13.37 -2.89
C LEU A 79 -21.75 -13.87 -1.44
N LEU A 80 -21.56 -15.17 -1.24
CA LEU A 80 -21.46 -15.79 0.08
C LEU A 80 -20.34 -15.16 0.91
N SER A 81 -20.52 -15.06 2.22
CA SER A 81 -19.57 -14.40 3.14
C SER A 81 -18.15 -14.98 3.09
N GLU A 82 -18.04 -16.30 2.93
CA GLU A 82 -16.74 -17.00 2.78
C GLU A 82 -16.00 -16.58 1.49
N LEU A 83 -16.76 -16.29 0.42
CA LEU A 83 -16.21 -15.80 -0.83
C LEU A 83 -15.81 -14.33 -0.72
N GLN A 84 -16.57 -13.53 0.03
CA GLN A 84 -16.21 -12.13 0.26
C GLN A 84 -14.88 -12.01 1.02
N GLN A 85 -14.67 -12.80 2.07
CA GLN A 85 -13.43 -12.79 2.85
C GLN A 85 -12.22 -13.20 1.99
N THR A 86 -12.34 -14.31 1.25
CA THR A 86 -11.25 -14.79 0.39
C THR A 86 -10.88 -13.84 -0.73
N LEU A 87 -11.84 -13.09 -1.29
CA LEU A 87 -11.58 -12.10 -2.33
C LEU A 87 -11.06 -10.76 -1.79
N GLN A 88 -11.48 -10.37 -0.59
CA GLN A 88 -11.00 -9.16 0.07
C GLN A 88 -9.50 -9.24 0.38
N ASP A 89 -9.03 -10.40 0.84
CA ASP A 89 -7.65 -10.64 1.30
C ASP A 89 -6.64 -10.81 0.15
N LEU A 90 -7.09 -10.83 -1.11
CA LEU A 90 -6.18 -10.92 -2.25
C LEU A 90 -5.30 -9.67 -2.33
N PRO A 91 -4.02 -9.79 -2.71
CA PRO A 91 -3.15 -8.62 -2.89
C PRO A 91 -3.70 -7.68 -3.99
N PHE A 92 -3.39 -6.39 -3.87
CA PHE A 92 -3.66 -5.43 -4.93
C PHE A 92 -2.48 -5.41 -5.92
N GLU A 93 -2.76 -5.62 -7.21
CA GLU A 93 -1.73 -5.74 -8.26
C GLU A 93 -1.64 -4.49 -9.16
N GLY A 94 -2.34 -3.40 -8.81
CA GLY A 94 -2.06 -2.07 -9.36
C GLY A 94 -2.99 -1.56 -10.47
N GLN A 95 -3.65 -2.42 -11.25
CA GLN A 95 -4.43 -1.99 -12.42
C GLN A 95 -5.94 -1.94 -12.19
N VAL A 96 -6.47 -2.95 -11.50
CA VAL A 96 -7.90 -3.17 -11.31
C VAL A 96 -8.20 -3.46 -9.84
N LEU A 97 -9.45 -3.28 -9.43
CA LEU A 97 -9.86 -3.43 -8.03
C LEU A 97 -9.54 -4.83 -7.47
N PHE A 98 -9.61 -5.84 -8.31
CA PHE A 98 -9.30 -7.24 -8.02
C PHE A 98 -8.24 -7.74 -9.02
N SER A 99 -7.32 -8.60 -8.61
CA SER A 99 -6.32 -9.16 -9.54
C SER A 99 -6.94 -10.22 -10.46
N ASP A 100 -6.25 -10.55 -11.56
CA ASP A 100 -6.64 -11.60 -12.51
C ASP A 100 -6.83 -12.97 -11.84
N LYS A 101 -6.19 -13.19 -10.68
CA LYS A 101 -6.38 -14.41 -9.87
C LYS A 101 -7.80 -14.54 -9.33
N THR A 102 -8.55 -13.44 -9.24
CA THR A 102 -9.92 -13.40 -8.73
C THR A 102 -10.85 -14.26 -9.57
N ASP A 103 -10.71 -14.21 -10.89
CA ASP A 103 -11.53 -15.03 -11.79
C ASP A 103 -11.23 -16.52 -11.63
N SER A 104 -9.94 -16.88 -11.54
CA SER A 104 -9.55 -18.27 -11.29
C SER A 104 -10.03 -18.79 -9.93
N ARG A 105 -10.05 -17.92 -8.90
CA ARG A 105 -10.58 -18.26 -7.58
C ARG A 105 -12.10 -18.46 -7.62
N LEU A 106 -12.83 -17.55 -8.27
CA LEU A 106 -14.27 -17.66 -8.42
C LEU A 106 -14.65 -18.93 -9.19
N GLN A 107 -13.90 -19.25 -10.24
CA GLN A 107 -14.09 -20.47 -11.03
C GLN A 107 -13.82 -21.74 -10.20
N SER A 108 -12.69 -21.80 -9.49
CA SER A 108 -12.37 -22.94 -8.60
C SER A 108 -13.42 -23.15 -7.51
N LEU A 109 -13.95 -22.06 -6.94
CA LEU A 109 -15.00 -22.12 -5.92
C LEU A 109 -16.34 -22.60 -6.50
N LYS A 110 -16.69 -22.16 -7.71
CA LYS A 110 -17.84 -22.67 -8.44
C LYS A 110 -17.73 -24.17 -8.67
N ASP A 111 -16.56 -24.65 -9.09
CA ASP A 111 -16.32 -26.07 -9.37
C ASP A 111 -16.36 -26.91 -8.08
N SER A 112 -15.76 -26.41 -6.99
CA SER A 112 -15.86 -27.02 -5.66
C SER A 112 -17.32 -27.14 -5.19
N ARG A 113 -18.13 -26.08 -5.36
CA ARG A 113 -19.56 -26.12 -5.03
C ARG A 113 -20.32 -27.13 -5.88
N ALA A 114 -20.03 -27.21 -7.18
CA ALA A 114 -20.64 -28.20 -8.07
C ALA A 114 -20.34 -29.63 -7.62
N ILE A 115 -19.10 -29.89 -7.19
CA ILE A 115 -18.67 -31.19 -6.63
C ILE A 115 -19.45 -31.50 -5.34
N ILE A 116 -19.54 -30.57 -4.40
CA ILE A 116 -20.30 -30.76 -3.15
C ILE A 116 -21.77 -31.06 -3.43
N CYS A 117 -22.39 -30.35 -4.38
CA CYS A 117 -23.76 -30.62 -4.80
C CYS A 117 -23.90 -32.04 -5.41
N SER A 118 -22.93 -32.48 -6.23
CA SER A 118 -22.95 -33.82 -6.83
C SER A 118 -22.81 -34.96 -5.80
N LEU A 119 -22.18 -34.69 -4.65
CA LEU A 119 -22.01 -35.64 -3.55
C LEU A 119 -23.23 -35.71 -2.62
N GLY A 120 -24.31 -34.96 -2.89
CA GLY A 120 -25.54 -34.96 -2.09
C GLY A 120 -25.42 -34.25 -0.74
N MET A 121 -24.29 -33.58 -0.47
CA MET A 121 -24.00 -32.89 0.78
C MET A 121 -24.51 -31.44 0.73
N HIS A 122 -25.82 -31.26 0.61
CA HIS A 122 -26.42 -29.93 0.74
C HIS A 122 -26.48 -29.50 2.21
N THR A 123 -25.87 -28.37 2.55
CA THR A 123 -26.29 -27.60 3.73
C THR A 123 -27.69 -27.05 3.46
N PRO A 124 -28.62 -27.08 4.44
CA PRO A 124 -29.95 -26.51 4.26
C PRO A 124 -29.80 -25.04 3.89
N VAL A 125 -30.41 -24.64 2.78
CA VAL A 125 -30.57 -23.23 2.41
C VAL A 125 -31.25 -22.53 3.58
N THR A 126 -30.53 -21.65 4.28
CA THR A 126 -31.15 -20.66 5.16
C THR A 126 -32.04 -19.81 4.27
N GLN A 127 -33.35 -20.01 4.36
CA GLN A 127 -34.32 -19.24 3.59
C GLN A 127 -34.12 -17.77 3.91
N LEU A 128 -33.57 -17.03 2.94
CA LEU A 128 -33.58 -15.57 2.93
C LEU A 128 -35.05 -15.15 3.03
N ARG A 129 -35.47 -14.69 4.22
CA ARG A 129 -36.77 -14.06 4.41
C ARG A 129 -36.84 -12.90 3.41
N THR A 130 -37.68 -13.05 2.40
CA THR A 130 -38.15 -11.95 1.56
C THR A 130 -38.66 -10.83 2.46
N PHE A 131 -37.93 -9.72 2.50
CA PHE A 131 -38.34 -8.52 3.18
C PHE A 131 -39.54 -7.93 2.42
N LYS A 132 -40.72 -7.89 3.06
CA LYS A 132 -41.86 -7.12 2.56
C LYS A 132 -41.82 -5.74 3.22
N PRO A 133 -41.84 -4.62 2.49
CA PRO A 133 -42.10 -3.33 3.09
C PRO A 133 -43.58 -3.27 3.52
N GLN A 134 -43.84 -2.83 4.74
CA GLN A 134 -45.19 -2.50 5.21
C GLN A 134 -45.57 -1.06 4.79
N PRO A 135 -46.87 -0.80 4.56
CA PRO A 135 -47.39 0.44 3.99
C PRO A 135 -47.27 1.64 4.94
#